data_AF-A0A1Y2SBD7-F1
#
_entry.id   AF-A0A1Y2SBD7-F1
#
_cell.length_a   1.000
_cell.length_b   1.000
_cell.length_c   1.000
_cell.angle_alpha   90.00
_cell.angle_beta   90.00
_cell.angle_gamma   90.00
#
_symmetry.space_group_name_H-M   'P 1'
#
loop_
_entity.id
_entity.type
_entity.pdbx_description
1 polymer ?
#
loop_
_entity_poly.entity_id
_entity_poly.type
_entity_poly.pdbx_seq_one_letter_code
_entity_poly.pdbx_strand_id
1 'polypeptide(L)'
;MTLKVTNNTLKKVEISINYWSTDKGGATDKYYVVNPGETTGSWNRSDSRGYVMAMKKNDINSSYAISSNSHVIIYDLSVTNNNLLILPFAITP
;
A
#
# COMPACT_ATOMS: atom_id res chain seq x y z
N MET A 1 -12.09 0.00 10.33
CA MET A 1 -10.95 -0.68 9.68
C MET A 1 -10.10 0.39 9.04
N THR A 2 -8.79 0.35 9.24
CA THR A 2 -7.92 1.48 8.95
C THR A 2 -6.67 1.00 8.26
N LEU A 3 -6.69 1.05 6.93
CA LEU A 3 -5.55 0.74 6.11
C LEU A 3 -4.61 1.94 6.06
N LYS A 4 -3.33 1.74 6.37
CA LYS A 4 -2.30 2.79 6.35
C LYS A 4 -1.01 2.29 5.72
N VAL A 5 -0.29 3.18 5.05
CA VAL A 5 1.03 2.90 4.51
C VAL A 5 2.03 3.94 5.00
N THR A 6 3.15 3.49 5.55
CA THR A 6 4.27 4.32 6.00
C THR A 6 5.46 4.11 5.07
N ASN A 7 6.05 5.21 4.62
CA ASN A 7 7.30 5.18 3.87
C ASN A 7 8.49 5.46 4.79
N ASN A 8 9.22 4.41 5.16
CA ASN A 8 10.46 4.49 5.93
C ASN A 8 11.72 4.44 5.05
N THR A 9 11.57 4.64 3.73
CA THR A 9 12.70 4.74 2.81
C THR A 9 13.23 6.16 2.75
N LEU A 10 14.41 6.34 2.15
CA LEU A 10 14.99 7.68 1.92
C LEU A 10 14.43 8.38 0.67
N LYS A 11 13.54 7.73 -0.09
CA LYS A 11 12.99 8.23 -1.36
C LYS A 11 11.48 8.26 -1.32
N LYS A 12 10.85 9.07 -2.18
CA LYS A 12 9.41 8.99 -2.37
C LYS A 12 9.02 7.63 -2.96
N VAL A 13 7.87 7.13 -2.57
CA VAL A 13 7.22 5.97 -3.17
C VAL A 13 5.84 6.36 -3.65
N GLU A 14 5.34 5.73 -4.70
CA GLU A 14 3.97 5.92 -5.16
C GLU A 14 3.19 4.64 -4.92
N ILE A 15 2.01 4.75 -4.33
CA ILE A 15 1.16 3.59 -4.06
C ILE A 15 -0.24 3.78 -4.61
N SER A 16 -0.83 2.69 -5.08
CA SER A 16 -2.25 2.61 -5.41
C SER A 16 -2.82 1.36 -4.75
N ILE A 17 -4.06 1.45 -4.26
CA ILE A 17 -4.74 0.32 -3.63
C ILE A 17 -6.09 0.20 -4.32
N ASN A 18 -6.39 -0.98 -4.86
CA ASN A 18 -7.66 -1.21 -5.54
C ASN A 18 -8.84 -0.98 -4.59
N TYR A 19 -10.04 -0.86 -5.16
CA TYR A 19 -11.27 -0.77 -4.40
C TYR A 19 -12.28 -1.80 -4.86
N TRP A 20 -13.22 -2.09 -3.99
CA TRP A 20 -14.40 -2.89 -4.30
C TRP A 20 -15.64 -2.00 -4.37
N SER A 21 -16.68 -2.48 -5.05
CA SER A 21 -17.99 -1.79 -5.08
C SER A 21 -18.65 -1.64 -3.71
N THR A 22 -18.23 -2.45 -2.74
CA THR A 22 -18.64 -2.43 -1.34
C THR A 22 -17.93 -1.35 -0.51
N ASP A 23 -16.82 -0.78 -1.02
CA ASP A 23 -16.13 0.32 -0.36
C ASP A 23 -16.95 1.61 -0.54
N LYS A 24 -17.35 2.23 0.57
CA LYS A 24 -18.16 3.44 0.57
C LYS A 24 -17.30 4.68 0.32
N GLY A 25 -17.87 5.67 -0.38
CA GLY A 25 -17.35 7.05 -0.39
C GLY A 25 -16.33 7.39 -1.48
N GLY A 26 -16.63 7.10 -2.75
CA GLY A 26 -15.86 7.63 -3.89
C GLY A 26 -14.39 7.19 -3.89
N ALA A 27 -14.13 5.96 -3.45
CA ALA A 27 -12.77 5.44 -3.37
C ALA A 27 -12.12 5.41 -4.76
N THR A 28 -10.83 5.74 -4.80
CA THR A 28 -10.04 5.80 -6.03
C THR A 28 -8.87 4.83 -5.94
N ASP A 29 -8.40 4.38 -7.09
CA ASP A 29 -7.21 3.58 -7.34
C ASP A 29 -6.09 4.41 -7.98
N LYS A 30 -6.16 5.73 -7.89
CA LYS A 30 -5.06 6.60 -8.32
C LYS A 30 -3.82 6.36 -7.47
N TYR A 31 -2.66 6.55 -8.09
CA TYR A 31 -1.40 6.56 -7.37
C TYR A 31 -1.33 7.79 -6.46
N TYR A 32 -0.90 7.56 -5.22
CA TYR A 32 -0.64 8.55 -4.21
C TYR A 32 0.85 8.54 -3.86
N VAL A 33 1.47 9.71 -3.81
CA VAL A 33 2.87 9.86 -3.44
C VAL A 33 2.97 9.86 -1.92
N VAL A 34 3.85 9.01 -1.37
CA VAL A 34 4.18 8.97 0.06
C VAL A 34 5.63 9.42 0.21
N ASN A 35 5.85 10.56 0.85
CA ASN A 35 7.19 11.11 1.04
C ASN A 35 7.96 10.33 2.13
N PRO A 36 9.31 10.42 2.16
CA PRO A 36 10.11 9.84 3.24
C PRO A 36 9.61 10.26 4.64
N GLY A 37 9.42 9.29 5.53
CA GLY A 37 8.91 9.48 6.89
C GLY A 37 7.39 9.71 6.98
N GLU A 38 6.69 9.81 5.85
CA GLU A 38 5.25 10.05 5.83
C GLU A 38 4.46 8.75 6.05
N THR A 39 3.34 8.87 6.75
CA THR A 39 2.30 7.84 6.79
C THR A 39 1.06 8.39 6.13
N THR A 40 0.51 7.65 5.17
CA THR A 40 -0.72 8.07 4.49
C THR A 40 -1.86 8.25 5.47
N GLY A 41 -2.81 9.10 5.09
CA GLY A 41 -4.14 9.06 5.67
C GLY A 41 -4.75 7.65 5.61
N SER A 42 -5.73 7.40 6.47
CA SER A 42 -6.45 6.13 6.50
C SER A 42 -7.23 5.94 5.21
N TRP A 43 -6.96 4.87 4.46
CA TRP A 43 -7.80 4.49 3.33
C TRP A 43 -9.07 3.82 3.86
N ASN A 44 -10.24 4.30 3.41
CA ASN A 44 -11.53 3.72 3.75
C ASN A 44 -11.75 2.43 2.95
N ARG A 45 -11.14 1.35 3.46
CA ARG A 45 -11.27 -0.02 2.98
C ARG A 45 -12.02 -0.84 4.03
N SER A 46 -13.09 -1.51 3.63
CA SER A 46 -13.92 -2.30 4.57
C SER A 46 -14.27 -3.69 4.09
N ASP A 47 -13.99 -4.02 2.83
CA ASP A 47 -14.24 -5.35 2.28
C ASP A 47 -13.30 -6.39 2.92
N SER A 48 -13.86 -7.57 3.19
CA SER A 48 -13.17 -8.67 3.87
C SER A 48 -12.31 -9.52 2.94
N ARG A 49 -12.50 -9.43 1.61
CA ARG A 49 -11.73 -10.20 0.62
C ARG A 49 -10.26 -9.78 0.52
N GLY A 50 -9.91 -8.63 1.10
CA GLY A 50 -8.59 -8.03 0.98
C GLY A 50 -8.43 -7.19 -0.27
N TYR A 51 -7.20 -6.75 -0.50
CA TYR A 51 -6.86 -5.75 -1.51
C TYR A 51 -5.48 -6.03 -2.10
N VAL A 52 -5.25 -5.44 -3.27
CA VAL A 52 -3.97 -5.37 -3.95
C VAL A 52 -3.44 -3.95 -3.81
N MET A 53 -2.24 -3.82 -3.26
CA MET A 53 -1.46 -2.60 -3.29
C MET A 53 -0.42 -2.69 -4.40
N ALA A 54 -0.51 -1.81 -5.39
CA ALA A 54 0.56 -1.55 -6.34
C ALA A 54 1.49 -0.47 -5.78
N MET A 55 2.79 -0.69 -5.88
CA MET A 55 3.83 0.23 -5.41
C MET A 55 4.82 0.50 -6.53
N LYS A 56 5.15 1.77 -6.75
CA LYS A 56 6.29 2.21 -7.56
C LYS A 56 7.37 2.75 -6.67
N LYS A 57 8.57 2.21 -6.79
CA LYS A 57 9.75 2.65 -6.05
C LYS A 57 10.97 2.58 -6.96
N ASN A 58 11.49 3.75 -7.34
CA ASN A 58 12.44 3.89 -8.44
C ASN A 58 11.85 3.27 -9.72
N ASP A 59 12.64 2.48 -10.46
CA ASP A 59 12.25 1.80 -11.69
C ASP A 59 11.71 0.38 -11.44
N ILE A 60 11.08 0.16 -10.27
CA ILE A 60 10.49 -1.13 -9.93
C ILE A 60 9.04 -0.90 -9.50
N ASN A 61 8.16 -1.63 -10.17
CA ASN A 61 6.76 -1.76 -9.82
C ASN A 61 6.56 -3.10 -9.10
N SER A 62 5.80 -3.11 -8.01
CA SER A 62 5.55 -4.32 -7.23
C SER A 62 4.11 -4.36 -6.71
N SER A 63 3.52 -5.54 -6.62
CA SER A 63 2.16 -5.73 -6.11
C SER A 63 2.15 -6.62 -4.86
N TYR A 64 1.39 -6.20 -3.84
CA TYR A 64 1.29 -6.86 -2.54
C TYR A 64 -0.17 -7.14 -2.20
N ALA A 65 -0.42 -8.30 -1.57
CA ALA A 65 -1.72 -8.62 -1.00
C ALA A 65 -1.81 -8.06 0.43
N ILE A 66 -2.87 -7.30 0.71
CA ILE A 66 -3.10 -6.63 1.99
C ILE A 66 -4.57 -6.71 2.39
N SER A 67 -4.90 -6.31 3.61
CA SER A 67 -6.25 -6.34 4.20
C SER A 67 -6.72 -4.94 4.59
N SER A 68 -8.02 -4.77 4.83
CA SER A 68 -8.63 -3.50 5.26
C SER A 68 -8.08 -2.93 6.57
N ASN A 69 -7.38 -3.74 7.38
CA ASN A 69 -6.72 -3.34 8.62
C ASN A 69 -5.19 -3.43 8.56
N SER A 70 -4.61 -3.51 7.36
CA SER A 70 -3.16 -3.57 7.20
C SER A 70 -2.49 -2.23 7.54
N HIS A 71 -1.42 -2.31 8.31
CA HIS A 71 -0.42 -1.25 8.43
C HIS A 71 0.83 -1.69 7.69
N VAL A 72 1.01 -1.15 6.49
CA VAL A 72 2.15 -1.47 5.64
C VAL A 72 3.28 -0.48 5.93
N ILE A 73 4.49 -0.98 6.14
CA ILE A 73 5.70 -0.15 6.30
C ILE A 73 6.71 -0.57 5.24
N ILE A 74 7.10 0.39 4.41
CA ILE A 74 8.04 0.20 3.29
C ILE A 74 9.42 0.65 3.74
N TYR A 75 10.39 -0.26 3.70
CA TYR A 75 11.80 -0.01 3.96
C TYR A 75 12.61 -0.07 2.66
N ASP A 76 13.90 0.26 2.72
CA ASP A 76 14.76 0.27 1.54
C ASP A 76 14.86 -1.10 0.86
N LEU A 77 14.85 -2.19 1.64
CA LEU A 77 15.05 -3.56 1.15
C LEU A 77 13.90 -4.52 1.48
N SER A 78 12.84 -4.06 2.15
CA SER A 78 11.75 -4.92 2.60
C SER A 78 10.44 -4.16 2.72
N VAL A 79 9.34 -4.90 2.78
CA VAL A 79 8.01 -4.39 3.10
C VAL A 79 7.42 -5.25 4.20
N THR A 80 6.87 -4.61 5.22
CA THR A 80 6.16 -5.31 6.29
C THR A 80 4.69 -4.94 6.28
N ASN A 81 3.83 -5.86 6.72
CA ASN A 81 2.43 -5.62 7.00
C ASN A 81 2.13 -6.11 8.41
N ASN A 82 1.68 -5.21 9.28
CA ASN A 82 1.44 -5.50 10.70
C ASN A 82 2.67 -6.16 11.36
N ASN A 83 3.86 -5.62 11.10
CA ASN A 83 5.17 -6.12 11.56
C ASN A 83 5.63 -7.47 10.99
N LEU A 84 4.90 -8.06 10.04
CA LEU A 84 5.32 -9.28 9.35
C LEU A 84 5.92 -8.94 7.98
N LEU A 85 7.08 -9.51 7.66
CA LEU A 85 7.67 -9.40 6.32
C LEU A 85 6.70 -9.99 5.29
N ILE A 86 6.42 -9.22 4.24
CA ILE A 86 5.63 -9.69 3.09
C ILE A 86 6.46 -9.57 1.81
N LEU A 87 6.24 -10.51 0.90
CA LEU A 87 6.85 -10.50 -0.42
C LEU A 87 5.83 -10.02 -1.45
N PRO A 88 6.28 -9.33 -2.50
CA PRO A 88 5.41 -9.02 -3.62
C PRO A 88 5.03 -10.31 -4.35
N PHE A 89 3.79 -10.39 -4.82
CA PHE A 89 3.34 -11.51 -5.66
C PHE A 89 3.55 -11.23 -7.16
N ALA A 90 3.83 -9.98 -7.53
CA ALA A 90 4.21 -9.57 -8.86
C ALA A 90 5.24 -8.44 -8.80
N ILE A 91 6.26 -8.50 -9.67
CA ILE A 91 7.31 -7.49 -9.82
C ILE A 91 7.49 -7.23 -11.31
N THR A 92 7.50 -5.97 -11.72
CA THR A 92 7.87 -5.58 -13.08
C THR A 92 8.89 -4.43 -13.03
N PRO A 93 9.71 -4.29 -14.09
CA PRO A 93 10.41 -3.03 -14.34
C PRO A 93 9.42 -1.86 -14.52
#